data_AF-A0A179BIM1-F1
#
_entry.id   AF-A0A179BIM1-F1
#
_cell.length_a   1.000
_cell.length_b   1.000
_cell.length_c   1.000
_cell.angle_alpha   90.00
_cell.angle_beta   90.00
_cell.angle_gamma   90.00
#
_symmetry.space_group_name_H-M   'P 1'
#
loop_
_entity.id
_entity.type
_entity.pdbx_description
1 polymer ?
#
loop_
_entity_poly.entity_id
_entity_poly.type
_entity_poly.pdbx_seq_one_letter_code
_entity_poly.pdbx_strand_id
1 'polypeptide(L)'
;MENLVIALMQALCAEQVLSLAKIGKHLGIRRSQLERLLLLLGHSDGWGGMDYVVQEEQRGRSVITLTEKGRALCAQMQASAE
;
A
#
# COMPACT_ATOMS: atom_id res chain seq x y z
N MET A 1 -11.88 -5.75 6.09
CA MET A 1 -11.18 -4.86 5.13
C MET A 1 -10.09 -4.07 5.85
N GLU A 2 -10.39 -3.53 7.04
CA GLU A 2 -9.43 -2.88 7.94
C GLU A 2 -8.14 -3.70 8.21
N ASN A 3 -8.25 -4.98 8.56
CA ASN A 3 -7.07 -5.84 8.76
C ASN A 3 -6.16 -5.93 7.53
N LEU A 4 -6.72 -5.85 6.32
CA LEU A 4 -5.94 -5.90 5.07
C LEU A 4 -5.24 -4.58 4.79
N VAL A 5 -5.84 -3.46 5.20
CA VAL A 5 -5.20 -2.13 5.11
C VAL A 5 -3.97 -2.09 6.00
N ILE A 6 -4.12 -2.50 7.26
CA ILE A 6 -3.01 -2.54 8.23
C ILE A 6 -1.89 -3.46 7.72
N ALA A 7 -2.24 -4.68 7.28
CA ALA A 7 -1.26 -5.64 6.78
C ALA A 7 -0.51 -5.14 5.53
N LEU A 8 -1.20 -4.48 4.59
CA LEU A 8 -0.56 -3.89 3.41
C LEU A 8 0.37 -2.74 3.80
N MET A 9 -0.05 -1.85 4.70
CA MET A 9 0.79 -0.75 5.17
C MET A 9 2.02 -1.25 5.91
N GLN A 10 1.89 -2.23 6.81
CA GLN A 10 3.02 -2.86 7.49
C GLN A 10 4.02 -3.48 6.51
N ALA A 11 3.53 -4.21 5.51
CA ALA A 11 4.39 -4.79 4.47
C ALA A 11 5.13 -3.70 3.66
N LEU A 12 4.46 -2.60 3.32
CA LEU A 12 5.08 -1.47 2.64
C LEU A 12 6.09 -0.72 3.51
N CYS A 13 5.82 -0.53 4.81
CA CYS A 13 6.78 0.10 5.73
C CYS A 13 8.05 -0.75 5.91
N ALA A 14 7.96 -2.07 5.73
CA ALA A 14 9.11 -2.97 5.83
C ALA A 14 9.93 -3.02 4.52
N GLU A 15 9.27 -3.03 3.37
CA GLU A 15 9.93 -3.28 2.08
C GLU A 15 10.05 -2.06 1.16
N GLN A 16 9.34 -0.97 1.46
CA GLN A 16 9.23 0.30 0.71
C GLN A 16 8.64 0.19 -0.71
N VAL A 17 8.84 -0.94 -1.40
CA VAL A 17 8.37 -1.22 -2.76
C VAL A 17 7.85 -2.64 -2.84
N LEU A 18 6.62 -2.84 -3.33
CA LEU A 18 6.02 -4.17 -3.49
C LEU A 18 5.34 -4.31 -4.85
N SER A 19 5.56 -5.44 -5.53
CA SER A 19 4.78 -5.77 -6.75
C SER A 19 3.35 -6.20 -6.40
N LEU A 20 2.40 -5.93 -7.30
CA LEU A 20 1.00 -6.38 -7.12
C LEU A 20 0.88 -7.89 -6.90
N ALA A 21 1.69 -8.67 -7.62
CA ALA A 21 1.73 -10.13 -7.47
C ALA A 21 2.22 -10.55 -6.08
N LYS A 22 3.24 -9.87 -5.54
CA LYS A 22 3.75 -10.14 -4.19
C LYS A 22 2.71 -9.79 -3.14
N ILE A 23 2.03 -8.65 -3.27
CA ILE A 23 0.96 -8.24 -2.34
C ILE A 23 -0.18 -9.27 -2.32
N GLY A 24 -0.68 -9.65 -3.50
CA GLY A 24 -1.76 -10.64 -3.60
C GLY A 24 -1.39 -11.98 -2.97
N LYS A 25 -0.16 -12.47 -3.21
CA LYS A 25 0.35 -13.70 -2.61
C LYS A 25 0.52 -13.58 -1.09
N HIS A 26 1.08 -12.46 -0.61
CA HIS A 26 1.38 -12.26 0.80
C HIS A 26 0.11 -12.10 1.64
N LEU A 27 -0.88 -11.35 1.15
CA LEU A 27 -2.14 -11.09 1.85
C LEU A 27 -3.21 -12.15 1.57
N GLY A 28 -2.96 -13.10 0.66
CA GLY A 28 -3.93 -14.14 0.29
C GLY A 28 -5.21 -13.60 -0.36
N ILE A 29 -5.11 -12.49 -1.10
CA ILE A 29 -6.27 -11.76 -1.62
C ILE A 29 -6.37 -11.84 -3.14
N ARG A 30 -7.61 -11.72 -3.64
CA ARG A 30 -7.87 -11.65 -5.08
C ARG A 30 -7.57 -10.26 -5.63
N ARG A 31 -7.37 -10.19 -6.95
CA ARG A 31 -7.13 -8.93 -7.68
C ARG A 31 -8.15 -7.84 -7.35
N SER A 32 -9.45 -8.15 -7.33
CA SER A 32 -10.49 -7.16 -7.03
C SER A 32 -10.42 -6.62 -5.60
N GLN A 33 -9.95 -7.42 -4.63
CA GLN A 33 -9.72 -6.95 -3.26
C GLN A 33 -8.48 -6.06 -3.19
N LEU A 34 -7.43 -6.40 -3.94
CA LEU A 34 -6.23 -5.58 -4.05
C LEU A 34 -6.56 -4.22 -4.68
N GLU A 35 -7.27 -4.20 -5.81
CA GLU A 35 -7.69 -2.95 -6.48
C GLU A 35 -8.52 -2.05 -5.55
N ARG A 36 -9.41 -2.63 -4.74
CA ARG A 36 -10.17 -1.86 -3.72
C ARG A 36 -9.29 -1.30 -2.60
N LEU A 37 -8.29 -2.04 -2.16
CA LEU A 37 -7.31 -1.54 -1.18
C LEU A 37 -6.49 -0.39 -1.75
N LEU A 38 -6.05 -0.53 -3.00
CA LEU A 38 -5.26 0.50 -3.68
C LEU A 38 -6.10 1.75 -3.96
N LEU A 39 -7.37 1.60 -4.29
CA LEU A 39 -8.28 2.75 -4.44
C LEU A 39 -8.45 3.52 -3.12
N LEU A 40 -8.51 2.80 -2.00
CA LEU A 40 -8.66 3.41 -0.67
C LEU A 40 -7.35 4.08 -0.20
N LEU A 41 -6.22 3.41 -0.40
CA LEU A 41 -4.91 3.85 0.11
C LEU A 41 -4.19 4.82 -0.81
N GLY A 42 -4.50 4.77 -2.10
CA GLY A 42 -3.85 5.57 -3.11
C GLY A 42 -4.41 6.97 -3.25
N HIS A 43 -3.91 7.67 -4.25
CA HIS A 43 -4.53 8.89 -4.74
C HIS A 43 -5.76 8.54 -5.58
N SER A 44 -6.90 9.20 -5.34
CA SER A 44 -8.12 9.02 -6.12
C SER A 44 -8.85 10.36 -6.27
N ASP A 45 -8.82 10.88 -7.49
CA ASP A 45 -9.59 12.07 -7.86
C ASP A 45 -11.08 11.77 -7.72
N GLY A 46 -11.76 12.56 -6.88
CA GLY A 46 -13.21 12.48 -6.66
C GLY A 46 -13.67 11.62 -5.48
N TRP A 47 -12.87 10.66 -5.01
CA TRP A 47 -13.24 9.82 -3.85
C TRP A 47 -12.39 10.07 -2.59
N GLY A 48 -11.36 10.92 -2.69
CA GLY A 48 -10.57 11.35 -1.53
C GLY A 48 -9.73 10.24 -0.91
N GLY A 49 -9.13 9.39 -1.76
CA GLY A 49 -8.22 8.33 -1.32
C GLY A 49 -7.15 8.85 -0.34
N MET A 50 -6.63 7.99 0.52
CA MET A 50 -5.81 8.44 1.65
C MET A 50 -4.43 8.95 1.26
N ASP A 51 -4.02 8.78 0.01
CA ASP A 51 -2.77 9.30 -0.54
C ASP A 51 -1.52 8.76 0.20
N TYR A 52 -1.56 7.51 0.67
CA TYR A 52 -0.43 6.85 1.32
C TYR A 52 0.43 6.05 0.34
N VAL A 53 -0.15 5.58 -0.76
CA VAL A 53 0.54 4.75 -1.74
C VAL A 53 0.36 5.27 -3.15
N VAL A 54 1.29 4.93 -4.03
CA VAL A 54 1.19 5.20 -5.47
C VAL A 54 1.54 3.93 -6.24
N GLN A 55 0.85 3.72 -7.36
CA GLN A 55 1.19 2.65 -8.29
C GLN A 55 2.08 3.19 -9.39
N GLU A 56 3.20 2.51 -9.62
CA GLU A 56 4.20 2.86 -10.64
C GLU A 56 4.53 1.63 -11.49
N GLU A 57 5.12 1.87 -12.67
CA GLU A 57 5.68 0.79 -13.48
C GLU A 57 7.20 0.77 -13.35
N GLN A 58 7.75 -0.36 -12.89
CA GLN A 58 9.20 -0.57 -12.82
C GLN A 58 9.58 -1.79 -13.64
N ARG A 59 10.37 -1.57 -14.69
CA ARG A 59 10.89 -2.64 -15.59
C ARG A 59 9.75 -3.53 -16.14
N GLY A 60 8.65 -2.93 -16.57
CA GLY A 60 7.48 -3.65 -17.11
C GLY A 60 6.61 -4.36 -16.05
N ARG A 61 6.79 -4.05 -14.76
CA ARG A 61 5.98 -4.61 -13.66
C ARG A 61 5.32 -3.50 -12.87
N SER A 62 4.03 -3.64 -12.58
CA SER A 62 3.33 -2.74 -11.67
C SER A 62 3.78 -2.99 -10.23
N VAL A 63 4.25 -1.93 -9.58
CA VAL A 63 4.66 -1.91 -8.18
C VAL A 63 3.92 -0.81 -7.44
N ILE A 64 3.85 -0.97 -6.12
CA ILE A 64 3.31 -0.01 -5.19
C ILE A 64 4.46 0.53 -4.36
N THR A 65 4.54 1.85 -4.26
CA THR A 65 5.49 2.58 -3.43
C THR A 65 4.75 3.51 -2.48
N LEU A 66 5.43 3.95 -1.42
CA LEU A 66 4.87 4.92 -0.48
C LEU A 66 4.96 6.33 -1.07
N THR A 67 3.91 7.13 -0.87
CA THR A 67 3.99 8.59 -1.03
C THR A 67 4.79 9.19 0.12
N GLU A 68 4.99 10.51 0.11
CA GLU A 68 5.56 11.21 1.27
C GLU A 68 4.70 11.04 2.52
N LYS A 69 3.38 11.19 2.38
CA LYS A 69 2.42 10.98 3.46
C LYS A 69 2.45 9.53 3.98
N GLY A 70 2.58 8.55 3.09
CA GLY A 70 2.74 7.14 3.46
C GLY A 70 4.01 6.87 4.26
N ARG A 71 5.14 7.46 3.84
CA ARG A 71 6.41 7.36 4.59
C ARG A 71 6.31 7.97 5.98
N ALA A 72 5.66 9.14 6.11
CA ALA A 72 5.43 9.78 7.40
C ALA A 72 4.58 8.92 8.35
N LEU A 73 3.58 8.20 7.81
CA LEU A 73 2.79 7.25 8.58
C LEU A 73 3.64 6.06 9.05
N CYS A 74 4.48 5.49 8.17
CA CYS A 74 5.37 4.40 8.54
C CYS A 74 6.33 4.77 9.68
N ALA A 75 6.88 5.98 9.65
CA ALA A 75 7.74 6.48 10.73
C ALA A 75 6.99 6.55 12.08
N GLN A 76 5.73 7.00 12.08
CA GLN A 76 4.88 7.04 13.29
C GLN A 76 4.55 5.64 13.81
N MET A 77 4.27 4.69 12.91
CA MET A 77 3.99 3.29 13.27
C MET A 77 5.20 2.62 13.91
N GLN A 78 6.42 2.92 13.44
CA GLN A 78 7.66 2.40 14.01
C GLN A 78 7.95 3.01 15.38
N ALA A 79 7.78 4.33 15.52
CA ALA A 79 7.98 5.01 16.80
C ALA A 79 6.96 4.60 17.90
N SER A 80 5.81 4.03 17.52
CA SER A 80 4.80 3.53 18.46
C SER A 80 4.98 2.05 18.83
N ALA A 81 5.92 1.37 18.18
CA ALA A 81 6.24 -0.04 18.43
C ALA A 81 7.43 -0.22 19.41
N GLU A 82 8.09 0.89 19.79
CA GLU A 82 9.11 0.99 20.84
C GLU A 82 8.48 1.40 22.18
#